data_AF-A0A9W7EKT3-F1
#
_entry.id   AF-A0A9W7EKT3-F1
#
_cell.length_a   1.000
_cell.length_b   1.000
_cell.length_c   1.000
_cell.angle_alpha   90.00
_cell.angle_beta   90.00
_cell.angle_gamma   90.00
#
_symmetry.space_group_name_H-M   'P 1'
#
loop_
_entity.id
_entity.type
_entity.pdbx_description
1 polymer ?
#
loop_
_entity_poly.entity_id
_entity_poly.type
_entity_poly.pdbx_seq_one_letter_code
_entity_poly.pdbx_strand_id
1 'polypeptide(L)'
;MKSSKEDVEGLIRVAGLATTRTERIFALLETLSAEQKSDAPSLEYLRDMSNDEVKKELGRFKGLGPKTISCVMLFGMARDEFPVDTHVLRIAKLQRWVGSGATRESAYDALNVAVPDALKMDLHCLLVKHGKVCHRCAANNKPQFPPADGVPLVCPLAVNKVVGGVKKEVVSLMVKVEKEGDGKRAKASGKVKKEEQ
;
A
#
# COMPACT_ATOMS: atom_id res chain seq x y z
N MET A 1 29.02 3.05 7.35
CA MET A 1 27.95 3.44 8.29
C MET A 1 28.55 3.79 9.64
N LYS A 2 28.13 4.90 10.28
CA LYS A 2 28.75 5.42 11.51
C LYS A 2 28.12 4.89 12.82
N SER A 3 26.95 4.26 12.77
CA SER A 3 26.22 3.75 13.94
C SER A 3 26.10 2.22 13.89
N SER A 4 26.17 1.56 15.04
CA SER A 4 26.00 0.11 15.16
C SER A 4 24.53 -0.31 15.00
N LYS A 5 24.26 -1.60 14.80
CA LYS A 5 22.88 -2.12 14.73
C LYS A 5 22.19 -1.98 16.08
N GLU A 6 22.92 -2.20 17.15
CA GLU A 6 22.48 -2.10 18.55
C GLU A 6 22.01 -0.67 18.87
N ASP A 7 22.76 0.34 18.42
CA ASP A 7 22.38 1.75 18.61
C ASP A 7 21.04 2.05 17.93
N VAL A 8 20.90 1.66 16.65
CA VAL A 8 19.70 1.91 15.87
C VAL A 8 18.49 1.15 16.43
N GLU A 9 18.69 -0.10 16.83
CA GLU A 9 17.64 -0.91 17.48
C GLU A 9 17.15 -0.26 18.77
N GLY A 10 18.07 0.24 19.61
CA GLY A 10 17.75 0.99 20.82
C GLY A 10 16.87 2.22 20.52
N LEU A 11 17.22 2.99 19.49
CA LEU A 11 16.49 4.20 19.08
C LEU A 11 15.08 3.91 18.55
N ILE A 12 14.89 2.81 17.82
CA ILE A 12 13.60 2.50 17.19
C ILE A 12 12.72 1.54 18.01
N ARG A 13 13.14 1.20 19.23
CA ARG A 13 12.45 0.25 20.11
C ARG A 13 10.97 0.57 20.30
N VAL A 14 10.63 1.84 20.43
CA VAL A 14 9.25 2.33 20.61
C VAL A 14 8.31 1.99 19.45
N ALA A 15 8.86 1.74 18.26
CA ALA A 15 8.07 1.47 17.07
C ALA A 15 7.66 -0.01 16.94
N GLY A 16 8.20 -0.90 17.79
CA GLY A 16 7.97 -2.34 17.76
C GLY A 16 8.70 -3.07 16.61
N LEU A 17 8.99 -4.36 16.80
CA LEU A 17 9.76 -5.19 15.86
C LEU A 17 11.16 -4.59 15.54
N ALA A 18 11.80 -3.99 16.55
CA ALA A 18 13.02 -3.20 16.38
C ALA A 18 14.16 -3.99 15.72
N THR A 19 14.47 -5.18 16.23
CA THR A 19 15.49 -6.08 15.69
C THR A 19 15.29 -6.32 14.18
N THR A 20 14.10 -6.76 13.77
CA THR A 20 13.78 -7.02 12.36
C THR A 20 13.79 -5.75 11.51
N ARG A 21 13.39 -4.60 12.06
CA ARG A 21 13.44 -3.32 11.32
C ARG A 21 14.88 -2.85 11.12
N THR A 22 15.72 -2.94 12.15
CA THR A 22 17.15 -2.64 12.08
C THR A 22 17.82 -3.49 11.02
N GLU A 23 17.63 -4.81 11.04
CA GLU A 23 18.17 -5.71 10.03
C GLU A 23 17.80 -5.30 8.60
N ARG A 24 16.53 -4.93 8.38
CA ARG A 24 16.03 -4.50 7.06
C ARG A 24 16.58 -3.14 6.64
N ILE A 25 16.70 -2.19 7.56
CA ILE A 25 17.27 -0.87 7.29
C ILE A 25 18.73 -1.02 6.84
N PHE A 26 19.54 -1.78 7.58
CA PHE A 26 20.94 -2.02 7.23
C PHE A 26 21.06 -2.75 5.89
N ALA A 27 20.28 -3.81 5.66
CA ALA A 27 20.32 -4.56 4.40
C ALA A 27 19.97 -3.68 3.19
N LEU A 28 18.98 -2.78 3.32
CA LEU A 28 18.62 -1.83 2.27
C LEU A 28 19.76 -0.84 2.00
N LEU A 29 20.33 -0.24 3.05
CA LEU A 29 21.42 0.73 2.93
C LEU A 29 22.69 0.09 2.33
N GLU A 30 23.07 -1.11 2.78
CA GLU A 30 24.21 -1.86 2.25
C GLU A 30 24.04 -2.16 0.75
N THR A 31 22.84 -2.59 0.35
CA THR A 31 22.51 -2.85 -1.06
C THR A 31 22.63 -1.58 -1.90
N LEU A 32 22.01 -0.49 -1.47
CA LEU A 32 22.05 0.78 -2.20
C LEU A 32 23.46 1.37 -2.26
N SER A 33 24.22 1.33 -1.16
CA SER A 33 25.61 1.81 -1.12
C SER A 33 26.50 1.04 -2.09
N ALA A 34 26.34 -0.27 -2.18
CA ALA A 34 27.09 -1.11 -3.12
C ALA A 34 26.75 -0.81 -4.58
N GLU A 35 25.46 -0.69 -4.91
CA GLU A 35 24.98 -0.42 -6.27
C GLU A 35 25.36 0.98 -6.76
N GLN A 36 25.25 1.99 -5.89
CA GLN A 36 25.52 3.38 -6.23
C GLN A 36 26.98 3.78 -6.02
N LYS A 37 27.79 2.90 -5.43
CA LYS A 37 29.19 3.16 -5.02
C LYS A 37 29.29 4.46 -4.20
N SER A 38 28.39 4.61 -3.23
CA SER A 38 28.23 5.83 -2.42
C SER A 38 28.06 5.52 -0.94
N ASP A 39 28.76 6.28 -0.10
CA ASP A 39 28.59 6.28 1.36
C ASP A 39 27.32 7.01 1.82
N ALA A 40 26.65 7.71 0.90
CA ALA A 40 25.38 8.39 1.09
C ALA A 40 24.37 7.89 0.05
N PRO A 41 23.87 6.65 0.19
CA PRO A 41 22.90 6.09 -0.75
C PRO A 41 21.59 6.88 -0.74
N SER A 42 20.95 7.00 -1.89
CA SER A 42 19.70 7.73 -2.04
C SER A 42 18.72 6.98 -2.95
N LEU A 43 17.42 7.15 -2.70
CA LEU A 43 16.35 6.65 -3.57
C LEU A 43 15.79 7.74 -4.50
N GLU A 44 16.47 8.87 -4.64
CA GLU A 44 15.96 10.00 -5.43
C GLU A 44 15.80 9.67 -6.93
N TYR A 45 16.60 8.73 -7.45
CA TYR A 45 16.49 8.22 -8.82
C TYR A 45 15.11 7.59 -9.14
N LEU A 46 14.33 7.22 -8.12
CA LEU A 46 12.98 6.70 -8.31
C LEU A 46 12.00 7.74 -8.88
N ARG A 47 12.30 9.05 -8.72
CA ARG A 47 11.38 10.11 -9.19
C ARG A 47 11.21 10.11 -10.71
N ASP A 48 12.24 9.70 -11.44
CA ASP A 48 12.26 9.65 -12.91
C ASP A 48 11.66 8.36 -13.48
N MET A 49 11.35 7.38 -12.62
CA MET A 49 10.80 6.08 -13.02
C MET A 49 9.27 6.10 -13.13
N SER A 50 8.69 5.28 -13.99
CA SER A 50 7.24 5.03 -14.02
C SER A 50 6.74 4.37 -12.72
N ASN A 51 5.42 4.37 -12.49
CA ASN A 51 4.84 3.77 -11.28
C ASN A 51 5.16 2.27 -11.14
N ASP A 52 5.13 1.54 -12.26
CA ASP A 52 5.40 0.10 -12.26
C ASP A 52 6.88 -0.20 -12.01
N GLU A 53 7.78 0.63 -12.55
CA GLU A 53 9.21 0.54 -12.27
C GLU A 53 9.52 0.80 -10.80
N VAL A 54 8.91 1.83 -10.20
CA VAL A 54 9.07 2.11 -8.75
C VAL A 54 8.57 0.95 -7.91
N LYS A 55 7.41 0.35 -8.25
CA LYS A 55 6.88 -0.81 -7.54
C LYS A 55 7.81 -2.02 -7.64
N LYS A 56 8.34 -2.28 -8.82
CA LYS A 56 9.31 -3.37 -9.06
C LYS A 56 10.62 -3.13 -8.30
N GLU A 57 11.14 -1.91 -8.37
CA GLU A 57 12.42 -1.51 -7.77
C GLU A 57 12.35 -1.58 -6.25
N LEU A 58 11.31 -1.01 -5.62
CA LEU A 58 11.12 -1.10 -4.18
C LEU A 58 10.73 -2.53 -3.74
N GLY A 59 10.02 -3.27 -4.58
CA GLY A 59 9.58 -4.64 -4.31
C GLY A 59 10.69 -5.66 -4.15
N ARG A 60 11.91 -5.38 -4.64
CA ARG A 60 13.07 -6.27 -4.45
C ARG A 60 13.59 -6.27 -3.00
N PHE A 61 13.29 -5.24 -2.22
CA PHE A 61 13.76 -5.14 -0.83
C PHE A 61 12.87 -5.95 0.12
N LYS A 62 13.48 -6.91 0.82
CA LYS A 62 12.78 -7.74 1.80
C LYS A 62 12.12 -6.88 2.89
N GLY A 63 10.81 -7.00 3.01
CA GLY A 63 10.01 -6.26 4.00
C GLY A 63 9.29 -5.03 3.45
N LEU A 64 9.52 -4.64 2.20
CA LEU A 64 8.69 -3.68 1.47
C LEU A 64 7.60 -4.45 0.71
N GLY A 65 6.44 -4.59 1.34
CA GLY A 65 5.25 -5.15 0.68
C GLY A 65 4.46 -4.08 -0.10
N PRO A 66 3.46 -4.48 -0.90
CA PRO A 66 2.66 -3.58 -1.75
C PRO A 66 2.12 -2.35 -0.99
N LYS A 67 1.56 -2.53 0.21
CA LYS A 67 1.08 -1.42 1.05
C LYS A 67 2.18 -0.42 1.38
N THR A 68 3.36 -0.91 1.79
CA THR A 68 4.49 -0.03 2.17
C THR A 68 4.97 0.75 0.96
N ILE A 69 5.10 0.09 -0.19
CA ILE A 69 5.50 0.69 -1.47
C ILE A 69 4.50 1.78 -1.87
N SER A 70 3.20 1.50 -1.87
CA SER A 70 2.19 2.51 -2.17
C SER A 70 2.22 3.67 -1.17
N CYS A 71 2.52 3.44 0.12
CA CYS A 71 2.72 4.54 1.07
C CYS A 71 3.95 5.40 0.73
N VAL A 72 5.06 4.80 0.31
CA VAL A 72 6.25 5.55 -0.14
C VAL A 72 5.91 6.40 -1.37
N MET A 73 5.21 5.80 -2.35
CA MET A 73 4.80 6.51 -3.56
C MET A 73 3.82 7.66 -3.24
N LEU A 74 2.81 7.41 -2.40
CA LEU A 74 1.84 8.43 -2.01
C LEU A 74 2.50 9.57 -1.21
N PHE A 75 3.17 9.25 -0.10
CA PHE A 75 3.66 10.25 0.85
C PHE A 75 5.05 10.82 0.52
N GLY A 76 5.96 9.97 0.04
CA GLY A 76 7.35 10.38 -0.25
C GLY A 76 7.56 10.91 -1.66
N MET A 77 6.69 10.51 -2.59
CA MET A 77 6.81 10.85 -4.01
C MET A 77 5.64 11.67 -4.57
N ALA A 78 4.59 11.93 -3.75
CA ALA A 78 3.38 12.64 -4.15
C ALA A 78 2.71 12.04 -5.41
N ARG A 79 2.72 10.71 -5.53
CA ARG A 79 2.08 9.98 -6.62
C ARG A 79 0.69 9.51 -6.23
N ASP A 80 -0.18 9.38 -7.21
CA ASP A 80 -1.59 9.01 -7.04
C ASP A 80 -1.79 7.52 -6.77
N GLU A 81 -1.30 7.07 -5.62
CA GLU A 81 -1.45 5.72 -5.11
C GLU A 81 -2.42 5.71 -3.93
N PHE A 82 -3.23 4.66 -3.78
CA PHE A 82 -4.20 4.54 -2.70
C PHE A 82 -3.86 3.34 -1.78
N PRO A 83 -2.95 3.51 -0.79
CA PRO A 83 -2.53 2.43 0.06
C PRO A 83 -3.68 1.88 0.89
N VAL A 84 -3.89 0.57 0.84
CA VAL A 84 -4.93 -0.11 1.63
C VAL A 84 -4.30 -0.74 2.87
N ASP A 85 -4.49 -0.08 4.01
CA ASP A 85 -4.13 -0.64 5.32
C ASP A 85 -5.30 -1.37 5.99
N THR A 86 -5.14 -1.78 7.24
CA THR A 86 -6.18 -2.49 7.98
C THR A 86 -7.41 -1.64 8.29
N HIS A 87 -7.26 -0.32 8.46
CA HIS A 87 -8.37 0.60 8.67
C HIS A 87 -9.13 0.86 7.37
N VAL A 88 -8.40 1.17 6.29
CA VAL A 88 -8.95 1.40 4.95
C VAL A 88 -9.71 0.16 4.48
N LEU A 89 -9.11 -1.04 4.54
CA LEU A 89 -9.78 -2.27 4.11
C LEU A 89 -11.08 -2.50 4.89
N ARG A 90 -11.04 -2.35 6.22
CA ARG A 90 -12.21 -2.59 7.07
C ARG A 90 -13.31 -1.58 6.79
N ILE A 91 -12.98 -0.30 6.67
CA ILE A 91 -13.97 0.74 6.35
C ILE A 91 -14.55 0.49 4.96
N ALA A 92 -13.72 0.21 3.95
CA ALA A 92 -14.18 -0.08 2.60
C ALA A 92 -15.16 -1.27 2.56
N LYS A 93 -14.88 -2.34 3.33
CA LYS A 93 -15.80 -3.48 3.48
C LYS A 93 -17.11 -3.08 4.19
N LEU A 94 -17.03 -2.32 5.28
CA LEU A 94 -18.21 -1.85 6.01
C LEU A 94 -19.11 -0.95 5.15
N GLN A 95 -18.50 -0.14 4.28
CA GLN A 95 -19.20 0.73 3.34
C GLN A 95 -19.62 0.03 2.04
N ARG A 96 -19.27 -1.25 1.88
CA ARG A 96 -19.54 -2.05 0.67
C ARG A 96 -18.92 -1.44 -0.60
N TRP A 97 -17.81 -0.72 -0.47
CA TRP A 97 -17.02 -0.25 -1.63
C TRP A 97 -16.29 -1.42 -2.30
N VAL A 98 -15.95 -2.43 -1.49
CA VAL A 98 -15.39 -3.71 -1.93
C VAL A 98 -16.19 -4.85 -1.31
N GLY A 99 -16.06 -6.05 -1.86
CA GLY A 99 -16.72 -7.25 -1.32
C GLY A 99 -16.28 -7.57 0.12
N SER A 100 -17.16 -8.19 0.91
CA SER A 100 -16.85 -8.61 2.29
C SER A 100 -15.64 -9.57 2.36
N GLY A 101 -15.45 -10.39 1.32
CA GLY A 101 -14.30 -11.29 1.15
C GLY A 101 -13.03 -10.65 0.58
N ALA A 102 -13.04 -9.36 0.22
CA ALA A 102 -11.90 -8.72 -0.45
C ALA A 102 -10.59 -8.84 0.36
N THR A 103 -9.49 -9.12 -0.33
CA THR A 103 -8.15 -9.09 0.27
C THR A 103 -7.63 -7.65 0.28
N ARG A 104 -6.42 -7.41 0.82
CA ARG A 104 -5.83 -6.06 0.72
C ARG A 104 -5.46 -5.74 -0.72
N GLU A 105 -5.03 -6.76 -1.45
CA GLU A 105 -4.58 -6.69 -2.83
C GLU A 105 -5.77 -6.38 -3.74
N SER A 106 -6.85 -7.17 -3.69
CA SER A 106 -8.02 -6.89 -4.51
C SER A 106 -8.74 -5.60 -4.13
N ALA A 107 -8.70 -5.20 -2.85
CA ALA A 107 -9.19 -3.89 -2.44
C ALA A 107 -8.32 -2.74 -2.93
N TYR A 108 -6.99 -2.92 -2.99
CA TYR A 108 -6.07 -1.95 -3.57
C TYR A 108 -6.37 -1.76 -5.06
N ASP A 109 -6.45 -2.86 -5.83
CA ASP A 109 -6.73 -2.79 -7.28
C ASP A 109 -8.06 -2.08 -7.55
N ALA A 110 -9.09 -2.39 -6.76
CA ALA A 110 -10.41 -1.78 -6.86
C ALA A 110 -10.40 -0.28 -6.49
N LEU A 111 -9.85 0.07 -5.33
CA LEU A 111 -9.94 1.43 -4.78
C LEU A 111 -8.94 2.39 -5.44
N ASN A 112 -7.77 1.90 -5.87
CA ASN A 112 -6.76 2.73 -6.54
C ASN A 112 -7.24 3.23 -7.90
N VAL A 113 -8.15 2.50 -8.55
CA VAL A 113 -8.83 2.91 -9.79
C VAL A 113 -10.07 3.77 -9.50
N ALA A 114 -10.85 3.42 -8.46
CA ALA A 114 -12.13 4.06 -8.21
C ALA A 114 -12.03 5.44 -7.53
N VAL A 115 -11.02 5.65 -6.67
CA VAL A 115 -10.82 6.91 -5.97
C VAL A 115 -10.14 7.91 -6.92
N PRO A 116 -10.72 9.11 -7.15
CA PRO A 116 -10.08 10.13 -7.95
C PRO A 116 -8.69 10.49 -7.41
N ASP A 117 -7.72 10.63 -8.30
CA ASP A 117 -6.31 10.88 -7.98
C ASP A 117 -6.12 12.03 -6.96
N ALA A 118 -6.75 13.18 -7.24
CA ALA A 118 -6.71 14.36 -6.37
C ALA A 118 -7.24 14.13 -4.94
N LEU A 119 -7.96 13.04 -4.68
CA LEU A 119 -8.53 12.72 -3.38
C LEU A 119 -7.81 11.58 -2.65
N LYS A 120 -6.87 10.87 -3.31
CA LYS A 120 -6.26 9.65 -2.75
C LYS A 120 -5.53 9.92 -1.43
N MET A 121 -4.75 10.99 -1.39
CA MET A 121 -4.01 11.40 -0.19
C MET A 121 -4.95 11.68 0.99
N ASP A 122 -5.85 12.64 0.80
CA ASP A 122 -6.75 13.11 1.85
C ASP A 122 -7.67 12.00 2.33
N LEU A 123 -8.27 11.24 1.40
CA LEU A 123 -9.16 10.15 1.76
C LEU A 123 -8.42 9.07 2.55
N HIS A 124 -7.20 8.67 2.14
CA HIS A 124 -6.41 7.70 2.89
C HIS A 124 -6.16 8.18 4.32
N CYS A 125 -5.68 9.42 4.50
CA CYS A 125 -5.42 10.01 5.82
C CYS A 125 -6.69 10.08 6.68
N LEU A 126 -7.81 10.50 6.10
CA LEU A 126 -9.10 10.61 6.79
C LEU A 126 -9.63 9.24 7.23
N LEU A 127 -9.52 8.22 6.38
CA LEU A 127 -9.95 6.85 6.71
C LEU A 127 -9.10 6.25 7.84
N VAL A 128 -7.78 6.41 7.78
CA VAL A 128 -6.87 5.94 8.84
C VAL A 128 -7.16 6.65 10.16
N LYS A 129 -7.28 7.98 10.14
CA LYS A 129 -7.62 8.78 11.32
C LYS A 129 -8.97 8.35 11.90
N HIS A 130 -9.99 8.22 11.07
CA HIS A 130 -11.33 7.80 11.49
C HIS A 130 -11.33 6.40 12.09
N GLY A 131 -10.68 5.44 11.43
CA GLY A 131 -10.62 4.05 11.86
C GLY A 131 -9.85 3.84 13.18
N LYS A 132 -9.02 4.80 13.59
CA LYS A 132 -8.31 4.78 14.88
C LYS A 132 -9.17 5.26 16.06
N VAL A 133 -10.21 6.06 15.83
CA VAL A 133 -11.00 6.72 16.88
C VAL A 133 -12.45 6.25 16.93
N CYS A 134 -13.00 5.78 15.81
CA CYS A 134 -14.41 5.40 15.72
C CYS A 134 -14.63 3.95 16.17
N HIS A 135 -15.47 3.75 17.19
CA HIS A 135 -15.86 2.42 17.68
C HIS A 135 -16.41 1.54 16.55
N ARG A 136 -17.42 2.00 15.80
CA ARG A 136 -18.04 1.22 14.71
C ARG A 136 -17.04 0.76 13.63
N CYS A 137 -16.05 1.59 13.32
CA CYS A 137 -15.09 1.33 12.25
C CYS A 137 -13.77 0.71 12.75
N ALA A 138 -13.61 0.51 14.06
CA ALA A 138 -12.44 -0.13 14.66
C ALA A 138 -12.57 -1.66 14.66
N ALA A 139 -11.44 -2.35 14.82
CA ALA A 139 -11.45 -3.80 14.99
C ALA A 139 -12.17 -4.16 16.30
N ASN A 140 -13.12 -5.10 16.26
CA ASN A 140 -13.86 -5.55 17.44
C ASN A 140 -14.51 -4.42 18.25
N ASN A 141 -14.88 -3.32 17.58
CA ASN A 141 -15.37 -2.09 18.21
C ASN A 141 -14.42 -1.43 19.22
N LYS A 142 -13.11 -1.72 19.15
CA LYS A 142 -12.08 -1.21 20.06
C LYS A 142 -11.11 -0.28 19.30
N PRO A 143 -11.35 1.04 19.30
CA PRO A 143 -10.46 2.00 18.63
C PRO A 143 -9.09 2.04 19.32
N GLN A 144 -8.04 2.35 18.56
CA GLN A 144 -6.68 2.51 19.08
C GLN A 144 -6.57 3.75 19.97
N PHE A 145 -7.28 4.81 19.60
CA PHE A 145 -7.31 6.09 20.29
C PHE A 145 -8.77 6.50 20.50
N PRO A 146 -9.48 5.93 21.49
CA PRO A 146 -10.85 6.32 21.80
C PRO A 146 -10.94 7.83 22.13
N PRO A 147 -12.09 8.48 21.91
CA PRO A 147 -12.33 9.86 22.35
C PRO A 147 -12.04 10.04 23.85
N ALA A 148 -11.32 11.11 24.19
CA ALA A 148 -10.83 11.36 25.55
C ALA A 148 -11.95 11.67 26.56
N ASP A 149 -13.08 12.19 26.09
CA ASP A 149 -14.28 12.47 26.88
C ASP A 149 -15.09 11.18 27.20
N GLY A 150 -14.67 10.03 26.65
CA GLY A 150 -15.36 8.76 26.81
C GLY A 150 -16.66 8.66 25.99
N VAL A 151 -17.03 9.70 25.25
CA VAL A 151 -18.25 9.71 24.44
C VAL A 151 -17.94 9.06 23.09
N PRO A 152 -18.63 7.96 22.70
CA PRO A 152 -18.40 7.34 21.41
C PRO A 152 -18.64 8.31 20.25
N LEU A 153 -17.66 8.44 19.37
CA LEU A 153 -17.81 9.23 18.14
C LEU A 153 -19.03 8.76 17.34
N VAL A 154 -19.96 9.69 17.08
CA VAL A 154 -21.04 9.49 16.11
C VAL A 154 -20.40 9.31 14.74
N CYS A 155 -20.47 8.10 14.21
CA CYS A 155 -19.75 7.74 12.98
C CYS A 155 -20.40 8.43 11.76
N PRO A 156 -19.71 9.35 11.07
CA PRO A 156 -20.26 9.99 9.87
C PRO A 156 -20.43 9.01 8.71
N LEU A 157 -19.75 7.86 8.77
CA LEU A 157 -19.89 6.77 7.80
C LEU A 157 -20.98 5.76 8.19
N ALA A 158 -21.77 6.02 9.24
CA ALA A 158 -22.87 5.15 9.64
C ALA A 158 -24.17 5.41 8.85
N VAL A 159 -24.13 6.23 7.79
CA VAL A 159 -25.32 6.54 7.00
C VAL A 159 -25.94 5.27 6.45
N ASN A 160 -27.06 4.88 7.04
CA ASN A 160 -27.96 3.85 6.53
C ASN A 160 -28.55 4.36 5.20
N LYS A 161 -28.35 3.57 4.14
CA LYS A 161 -28.81 3.76 2.74
C LYS A 161 -27.99 4.79 1.95
N VAL A 162 -27.01 4.29 1.18
CA VAL A 162 -26.71 4.93 -0.10
C VAL A 162 -27.95 4.74 -0.98
N VAL A 163 -28.68 5.84 -1.20
CA VAL A 163 -29.61 5.96 -2.32
C VAL A 163 -28.75 6.01 -3.58
N GLY A 164 -28.87 4.98 -4.43
CA GLY A 164 -28.11 4.88 -5.67
C GLY A 164 -26.99 3.85 -5.58
N GLY A 165 -27.31 2.62 -5.96
CA GLY A 165 -26.30 1.58 -6.15
C GLY A 165 -25.21 2.05 -7.11
N VAL A 166 -23.96 1.67 -6.83
CA VAL A 166 -22.88 1.72 -7.81
C VAL A 166 -23.42 1.05 -9.08
N LYS A 167 -23.48 1.79 -10.19
CA LYS A 167 -23.99 1.28 -11.47
C LYS A 167 -23.29 -0.05 -11.75
N LYS A 168 -24.06 -1.08 -12.13
CA LYS A 168 -23.57 -2.45 -12.40
C LYS A 168 -22.32 -2.49 -13.31
N GLU A 169 -22.09 -1.47 -14.12
CA GLU A 169 -20.89 -1.31 -14.96
C GLU A 169 -19.58 -1.28 -14.17
N VAL A 170 -19.52 -0.59 -13.02
CA VAL A 170 -18.26 -0.48 -12.24
C VAL A 170 -17.95 -1.81 -11.54
N VAL A 171 -18.98 -2.49 -11.03
CA VAL A 171 -18.86 -3.85 -10.46
C VAL A 171 -18.48 -4.85 -11.54
N SER A 172 -19.02 -4.72 -12.76
CA SER A 172 -18.66 -5.59 -13.89
C SER A 172 -17.23 -5.35 -14.40
N LEU A 173 -16.67 -4.15 -14.27
CA LEU A 173 -15.27 -3.87 -14.55
C LEU A 173 -14.36 -4.54 -13.50
N MET A 174 -14.73 -4.46 -12.21
CA MET A 174 -14.00 -5.11 -11.13
C MET A 174 -13.92 -6.64 -11.27
N VAL A 175 -14.98 -7.30 -11.74
CA VAL A 175 -14.99 -8.76 -11.98
C VAL A 175 -14.22 -9.17 -13.25
N LYS A 176 -14.07 -8.28 -14.23
CA LYS A 176 -13.32 -8.58 -15.46
C LYS A 176 -11.81 -8.59 -15.25
N VAL A 177 -11.29 -7.73 -14.37
CA VAL A 177 -9.85 -7.67 -14.04
C VAL A 177 -9.35 -9.00 -13.43
N GLU A 178 -10.18 -9.68 -12.63
CA GLU A 178 -9.82 -11.00 -12.07
C GLU A 178 -9.74 -12.12 -13.13
N LYS A 179 -10.42 -11.99 -14.28
CA LYS A 179 -10.44 -13.04 -15.31
C LYS A 179 -9.37 -12.89 -16.40
N GLU A 180 -8.82 -11.69 -16.60
CA GLU A 180 -7.77 -11.47 -17.62
C GLU A 180 -6.34 -11.70 -17.09
N GLY A 181 -6.14 -11.75 -15.76
CA GLY A 181 -4.82 -11.93 -15.14
C GLY A 181 -4.23 -13.34 -15.15
N ASP A 182 -5.01 -14.39 -15.43
CA ASP A 182 -4.57 -15.80 -15.29
C ASP A 182 -4.29 -16.50 -16.64
N GLY A 183 -4.13 -15.75 -17.74
CA GLY A 183 -4.22 -16.36 -19.06
C GLY A 183 -3.36 -15.74 -20.16
N LYS A 184 -2.05 -15.53 -19.94
CA LYS A 184 -1.06 -15.44 -21.04
C LYS A 184 0.39 -15.47 -20.52
N ARG A 185 0.89 -16.67 -20.20
CA ARG A 185 2.33 -16.96 -20.20
C ARG A 185 2.65 -17.71 -21.48
N ALA A 186 2.78 -16.97 -22.59
CA ALA A 186 3.23 -17.53 -23.86
C ALA A 186 4.74 -17.78 -23.80
N LYS A 187 5.14 -19.05 -23.96
CA LYS A 187 6.52 -19.47 -24.16
C LYS A 187 7.00 -18.93 -25.51
N ALA A 188 8.02 -18.06 -25.52
CA ALA A 188 8.79 -17.77 -26.72
C ALA A 188 10.04 -18.66 -26.71
N SER A 189 9.97 -19.76 -27.45
CA SER A 189 11.14 -20.54 -27.88
C SER A 189 11.21 -20.36 -29.40
N GLY A 190 12.20 -19.61 -29.87
CA GLY A 190 12.40 -19.31 -31.29
C GLY A 190 13.87 -19.41 -31.65
N LYS A 191 14.20 -20.43 -32.45
CA LYS A 191 15.53 -20.81 -32.95
C LYS A 191 16.25 -19.67 -33.66
N VAL A 192 17.54 -19.50 -33.35
CA VAL A 192 18.52 -18.86 -34.23
C VAL A 192 18.78 -19.82 -35.40
N LYS A 193 18.52 -19.38 -36.63
CA LYS A 193 19.04 -20.01 -37.85
C LYS A 193 20.11 -19.10 -38.43
N LYS A 194 21.30 -19.69 -38.62
CA LYS A 194 22.38 -19.24 -39.51
C LYS A 194 21.95 -19.36 -40.98
N GLU A 195 22.51 -18.49 -41.82
CA GLU A 195 22.95 -18.65 -43.23
C GLU A 195 23.02 -17.22 -43.80
N GLU A 196 24.20 -16.61 -43.99
CA GLU A 196 25.22 -16.85 -45.03
C GLU A 196 24.74 -16.43 -46.43
N GLN A 197 25.01 -15.17 -46.78
CA GLN A 197 25.67 -14.71 -48.02
C GLN A 197 25.82 -13.19 -47.99
#